data_AF-A0A1Z4RG11-F1
#
_entry.id   AF-A0A1Z4RG11-F1
#
_cell.length_a   1.000
_cell.length_b   1.000
_cell.length_c   1.000
_cell.angle_alpha   90.00
_cell.angle_beta   90.00
_cell.angle_gamma   90.00
#
_symmetry.space_group_name_H-M   'P 1'
#
loop_
_entity.id
_entity.type
_entity.pdbx_description
1 polymer ?
#
loop_
_entity_poly.entity_id
_entity_poly.type
_entity_poly.pdbx_seq_one_letter_code
_entity_poly.pdbx_strand_id
1 'polypeptide(L)'
;MMYLLLGFYTLLAALFFKEWFFFFINDPEMSVKTRYISGVILAIATIFWPLIVPLAYLELLKFHKKHKPIIDLLISLPNAKIIENHRYFQEKITES
;
A
#
# COMPACT_ATOMS: atom_id res chain seq x y z
N MET A 1 33.68 0.82 -10.70
CA MET A 1 32.75 0.06 -9.81
C MET A 1 31.93 0.98 -8.91
N MET A 2 32.56 1.81 -8.07
CA MET A 2 31.86 2.64 -7.05
C MET A 2 30.88 3.68 -7.63
N TYR A 3 31.22 4.33 -8.75
CA TYR A 3 30.35 5.32 -9.40
C TYR A 3 29.07 4.70 -10.00
N LEU A 4 29.13 3.44 -10.40
CA LEU A 4 28.01 2.71 -10.99
C LEU A 4 26.98 2.38 -9.90
N LEU A 5 27.46 1.95 -8.72
CA LEU A 5 26.66 1.77 -7.51
C LEU A 5 26.00 3.08 -7.06
N LEU A 6 26.75 4.19 -7.06
CA LEU A 6 26.22 5.50 -6.69
C LEU A 6 25.13 5.97 -7.68
N GLY A 7 25.37 5.79 -8.98
CA GLY A 7 24.38 6.09 -10.01
C GLY A 7 23.10 5.28 -9.84
N PHE A 8 23.23 3.96 -9.61
CA PHE A 8 22.08 3.09 -9.40
C PHE A 8 21.30 3.45 -8.12
N TYR A 9 22.00 3.76 -7.04
CA TYR A 9 21.42 4.20 -5.77
C TYR A 9 20.62 5.50 -5.93
N THR A 10 21.17 6.46 -6.68
CA THR A 10 20.52 7.75 -6.92
C THR A 10 19.34 7.61 -7.88
N LEU A 11 19.45 6.73 -8.88
CA LEU A 11 18.36 6.44 -9.83
C LEU A 11 17.15 5.81 -9.11
N LEU A 12 17.40 4.83 -8.24
CA LEU A 12 16.35 4.24 -7.41
C LEU A 12 15.73 5.28 -6.48
N ALA A 13 16.55 6.08 -5.80
CA ALA A 13 16.06 7.16 -4.94
C ALA A 13 15.15 8.15 -5.71
N ALA A 14 15.52 8.51 -6.94
CA ALA A 14 14.73 9.39 -7.79
C ALA A 14 13.39 8.75 -8.21
N LEU A 15 13.38 7.45 -8.52
CA LEU A 15 12.14 6.71 -8.83
C LEU A 15 11.19 6.67 -7.63
N PHE A 16 11.71 6.33 -6.45
CA PHE A 16 10.91 6.34 -5.21
C PHE A 16 10.41 7.74 -4.86
N PHE A 17 11.28 8.75 -4.99
CA PHE A 17 10.88 10.14 -4.77
C PHE A 17 9.75 10.56 -5.72
N LYS A 18 9.82 10.18 -7.00
CA LYS A 18 8.78 10.52 -7.98
C LYS A 18 7.43 9.93 -7.59
N GLU A 19 7.41 8.65 -7.19
CA GLU A 19 6.17 7.96 -6.81
C GLU A 19 5.57 8.56 -5.54
N TRP A 20 6.39 8.79 -4.52
CA TRP A 20 5.95 9.39 -3.27
C TRP A 20 5.54 10.87 -3.43
N PHE A 21 6.23 11.62 -4.30
CA PHE A 21 5.87 13.01 -4.63
C PHE A 21 4.55 13.08 -5.41
N PHE A 22 4.32 12.14 -6.32
CA PHE A 22 3.06 12.01 -7.02
C PHE A 22 1.91 11.73 -6.04
N PHE A 23 2.09 10.76 -5.13
CA PHE A 23 1.12 10.48 -4.07
C PHE A 23 0.85 11.70 -3.18
N PHE A 24 1.91 12.44 -2.82
CA PHE A 24 1.82 13.65 -2.01
C PHE A 24 1.05 14.79 -2.70
N ILE A 25 1.20 14.95 -4.03
CA ILE A 25 0.45 15.96 -4.79
C ILE A 25 -1.00 15.55 -4.99
N ASN A 26 -1.25 14.26 -5.17
CA ASN A 26 -2.55 13.75 -5.57
C ASN A 26 -3.51 13.53 -4.39
N ASP A 27 -3.07 13.76 -3.16
CA ASP A 27 -3.91 13.71 -1.95
C ASP A 27 -4.65 15.05 -1.76
N PRO A 28 -5.95 15.15 -2.13
CA PRO A 28 -6.69 16.42 -2.16
C PRO A 28 -7.26 16.81 -0.79
N GLU A 29 -7.20 15.91 0.20
CA GLU A 29 -7.83 16.06 1.52
C GLU A 29 -6.87 16.66 2.58
N MET A 30 -5.62 16.98 2.21
CA MET A 30 -4.63 17.46 3.18
C MET A 30 -4.75 18.96 3.49
N SER A 31 -5.05 19.27 4.77
CA SER A 31 -4.87 20.60 5.35
C SER A 31 -3.43 21.11 5.18
N VAL A 32 -3.28 22.42 4.99
CA VAL A 32 -1.99 23.09 4.67
C VAL A 32 -0.87 22.71 5.65
N LYS A 33 -1.18 22.52 6.94
CA LYS A 33 -0.21 22.08 7.97
C LYS A 33 0.28 20.64 7.74
N THR A 34 -0.63 19.74 7.42
CA THR A 34 -0.32 18.33 7.13
C THR A 34 0.52 18.21 5.87
N ARG A 35 0.26 19.07 4.86
CA ARG A 35 1.04 19.14 3.64
C ARG A 35 2.53 19.45 3.89
N TYR A 36 2.84 20.40 4.79
CA TYR A 36 4.25 20.67 5.14
C TYR A 36 4.92 19.47 5.82
N ILE A 37 4.23 18.83 6.77
CA ILE A 37 4.77 17.66 7.49
C ILE A 37 5.01 16.49 6.53
N SER A 38 4.04 16.20 5.66
CA SER A 38 4.16 15.15 4.65
C SER A 38 5.28 15.43 3.64
N GLY A 39 5.52 16.70 3.28
CA GLY A 39 6.68 17.08 2.46
C GLY A 39 8.03 16.88 3.17
N VAL A 40 8.10 17.16 4.48
CA VAL A 40 9.30 16.89 5.29
C VAL A 40 9.52 15.38 5.42
N ILE A 41 8.47 14.60 5.67
CA ILE A 41 8.53 13.15 5.71
C ILE A 41 8.97 12.59 4.37
N LEU A 42 8.51 13.13 3.25
CA LEU A 42 8.95 12.75 1.90
C LEU A 42 10.45 12.97 1.69
N ALA A 43 10.97 14.12 2.14
CA ALA A 43 12.39 14.43 2.05
C ALA A 43 13.24 13.50 2.92
N ILE A 44 12.83 13.30 4.19
CA ILE A 44 13.46 12.34 5.11
C ILE A 44 13.39 10.94 4.51
N ALA A 45 12.25 10.57 3.91
CA ALA A 45 12.04 9.25 3.34
C ALA A 45 12.99 8.93 2.19
N THR A 46 13.27 9.95 1.38
CA THR A 46 14.14 9.83 0.22
C THR A 46 15.61 9.76 0.63
N ILE A 47 16.01 10.49 1.67
CA ILE A 47 17.37 10.42 2.22
C ILE A 47 17.62 9.05 2.86
N PHE A 48 16.65 8.54 3.62
CA PHE A 48 16.74 7.28 4.35
C PHE A 48 16.10 6.10 3.60
N TRP A 49 16.00 6.17 2.27
CA TRP A 49 15.31 5.14 1.47
C TRP A 49 15.81 3.69 1.71
N PRO A 50 17.11 3.39 1.95
CA PRO A 50 17.54 2.02 2.19
C PRO A 50 17.02 1.45 3.52
N LEU A 51 16.68 2.33 4.47
CA LEU A 51 16.13 1.95 5.76
C LEU A 51 14.59 1.95 5.70
N ILE A 52 14.01 2.86 4.93
CA ILE A 52 12.57 3.07 4.89
C ILE A 52 11.86 2.07 4.00
N VAL A 53 12.47 1.65 2.89
CA VAL A 53 11.94 0.56 2.05
C VAL A 53 11.76 -0.74 2.87
N PRO A 54 12.76 -1.26 3.60
CA PRO A 54 12.56 -2.46 4.40
C PRO A 54 11.62 -2.25 5.59
N LEU A 55 11.60 -1.06 6.21
CA LEU A 55 10.64 -0.74 7.26
C LEU A 55 9.19 -0.72 6.74
N ALA A 56 8.95 -0.07 5.60
CA ALA A 56 7.64 -0.04 4.95
C ALA A 56 7.17 -1.44 4.56
N TYR A 57 8.10 -2.28 4.08
CA TYR A 57 7.81 -3.68 3.79
C TYR A 57 7.45 -4.48 5.06
N LEU A 58 8.19 -4.27 6.16
CA LEU A 58 7.88 -4.88 7.45
C LEU A 58 6.53 -4.43 8.01
N GLU A 59 6.19 -3.16 7.86
CA GLU A 59 4.91 -2.61 8.29
C GLU A 59 3.76 -3.18 7.46
N LEU A 60 3.93 -3.28 6.13
CA LEU A 60 2.97 -3.93 5.25
C LEU A 60 2.79 -5.42 5.61
N LEU A 61 3.88 -6.11 5.98
CA LEU A 61 3.84 -7.51 6.39
C LEU A 61 3.15 -7.69 7.75
N LYS A 62 3.40 -6.77 8.69
CA LYS A 62 2.70 -6.72 9.98
C LYS A 62 1.22 -6.42 9.79
N PHE A 63 0.87 -5.50 8.90
CA PHE A 63 -0.50 -5.17 8.56
C PHE A 63 -1.21 -6.38 7.95
N HIS A 64 -0.60 -7.05 6.98
CA HIS A 64 -1.15 -8.30 6.42
C HIS A 64 -1.37 -9.36 7.50
N LYS A 65 -0.40 -9.59 8.40
CA LYS A 65 -0.58 -10.54 9.51
C LYS A 65 -1.69 -10.12 10.49
N LYS A 66 -1.81 -8.84 10.80
CA LYS A 66 -2.79 -8.31 11.77
C LYS A 66 -4.21 -8.33 11.22
N HIS A 67 -4.39 -8.11 9.92
CA HIS A 67 -5.70 -8.07 9.28
C HIS A 67 -6.13 -9.40 8.66
N LYS A 68 -5.21 -10.37 8.48
CA LYS A 68 -5.55 -11.74 8.09
C LYS A 68 -6.65 -12.39 8.94
N PRO A 69 -6.65 -12.31 10.30
CA PRO A 69 -7.74 -12.88 11.09
C PRO A 69 -9.08 -12.20 10.85
N ILE A 70 -9.12 -10.90 10.57
CA ILE A 70 -10.37 -10.18 10.28
C ILE A 70 -10.90 -10.59 8.91
N ILE A 71 -10.03 -10.75 7.92
CA ILE A 71 -10.39 -11.23 6.58
C ILE A 71 -10.87 -12.69 6.63
N ASP A 72 -10.16 -13.57 7.37
CA ASP A 72 -10.60 -14.95 7.61
C ASP A 72 -11.93 -14.98 8.38
N LEU A 73 -12.17 -14.08 9.33
CA LEU A 73 -13.46 -13.96 10.02
C LEU A 73 -14.56 -13.48 9.06
N LEU A 74 -14.30 -12.51 8.19
CA LEU A 74 -15.26 -12.03 7.19
C LEU A 74 -15.60 -13.12 6.17
N ILE A 75 -14.63 -13.94 5.78
CA ILE A 75 -14.79 -15.08 4.86
C ILE A 75 -15.52 -16.25 5.56
N SER A 76 -15.22 -16.50 6.83
CA SER A 76 -15.86 -17.58 7.61
C SER A 76 -17.23 -17.19 8.19
N LEU A 77 -17.62 -15.91 8.14
CA LEU A 77 -18.94 -15.48 8.57
C LEU A 77 -20.03 -16.21 7.75
N PRO A 78 -21.03 -16.81 8.42
CA PRO A 78 -22.09 -17.57 7.75
C PRO A 78 -22.85 -16.75 6.70
N ASN A 79 -22.92 -15.43 6.87
CA ASN A 79 -23.54 -14.53 5.91
C ASN A 79 -22.81 -14.49 4.55
N ALA A 80 -21.47 -14.56 4.53
CA ALA A 80 -20.70 -14.60 3.27
C ALA A 80 -20.99 -15.89 2.48
N LYS A 81 -21.04 -17.03 3.19
CA LYS A 81 -21.41 -18.33 2.61
C LYS A 81 -22.87 -18.37 2.13
N ILE A 82 -23.79 -17.71 2.83
CA ILE A 82 -25.19 -17.57 2.42
C ILE A 82 -25.31 -16.73 1.14
N ILE A 83 -24.56 -15.63 1.04
CA ILE A 83 -24.54 -14.75 -0.15
C ILE A 83 -23.96 -15.50 -1.36
N GLU A 84 -22.89 -16.26 -1.18
CA GLU A 84 -22.29 -17.07 -2.25
C GLU A 84 -23.25 -18.16 -2.73
N ASN A 85 -23.87 -18.90 -1.81
CA ASN A 85 -24.84 -19.94 -2.14
C ASN A 85 -26.08 -19.37 -2.85
N HIS A 86 -26.56 -18.20 -2.42
CA HIS A 86 -27.68 -17.51 -3.08
C HIS A 86 -27.31 -17.00 -4.48
N ARG A 87 -26.07 -16.50 -4.67
CA ARG A 87 -25.57 -16.04 -5.97
C ARG A 87 -25.42 -17.21 -6.96
N TYR A 88 -24.83 -18.32 -6.52
CA TYR A 88 -24.74 -19.55 -7.31
C TYR A 88 -26.12 -20.04 -7.77
N PHE A 89 -27.11 -19.99 -6.87
CA PHE A 89 -28.48 -20.40 -7.20
C PHE A 89 -29.11 -19.48 -8.26
N GLN A 90 -28.91 -18.16 -8.18
CA GLN A 90 -29.40 -17.19 -9.16
C GLN A 90 -28.77 -17.37 -10.55
N GLU A 91 -27.47 -17.61 -10.60
CA GLU A 91 -26.74 -17.86 -11.86
C GLU A 91 -27.30 -19.11 -12.56
N LYS A 92 -27.50 -20.19 -11.79
CA LYS A 92 -28.09 -21.44 -12.31
C LYS A 92 -29.54 -21.32 -12.77
N ILE A 93 -30.34 -20.43 -12.17
CA ILE A 93 -31.72 -20.17 -12.62
C ILE A 93 -31.73 -19.33 -13.91
N THR A 94 -30.75 -18.46 -14.11
CA THR A 94 -30.70 -17.55 -15.26
C THR A 94 -30.14 -18.23 -16.52
N GLU A 95 -29.36 -19.30 -16.36
CA GLU A 95 -28.82 -20.13 -17.44
C GLU A 95 -29.74 -21.29 -17.87
N SER A 96 -30.90 -21.48 -17.22
CA SER A 96 -31.91 -22.51 -17.55
C SER A 96 -33.16 -21.92 -18.18
#